data_AF-A0A842Y986-F1
#
_entry.id   AF-A0A842Y986-F1
#
_cell.length_a   1.000
_cell.length_b   1.000
_cell.length_c   1.000
_cell.angle_alpha   90.00
_cell.angle_beta   90.00
_cell.angle_gamma   90.00
#
_symmetry.space_group_name_H-M   'P 1'
#
loop_
_entity.id
_entity.type
_entity.pdbx_description
1 polymer ?
#
loop_
_entity_poly.entity_id
_entity_poly.type
_entity_poly.pdbx_seq_one_letter_code
_entity_poly.pdbx_strand_id
1 'polypeptide(L)'
;MQHIAGNNISMGGGLIIMKGAVLSRKKLKERLIAWFFAINGISTIVLVLGIFIFLAIIGLQAFVHISPFEFFFTTDWNPTSYVQPSWGILSLVVGTLY
;
A
#
# COMPACT_ATOMS: atom_id res chain seq x y z
N MET A 1 6.48 -29.04 -64.46
CA MET A 1 6.54 -29.28 -63.00
C MET A 1 7.25 -28.11 -62.28
N GLN A 2 6.71 -26.88 -62.33
CA GLN A 2 7.34 -25.72 -61.65
C GLN A 2 6.35 -24.84 -60.85
N HIS A 3 5.10 -25.25 -60.66
CA HIS A 3 4.03 -24.38 -60.15
C HIS A 3 3.77 -24.49 -58.63
N ILE A 4 4.66 -25.09 -57.82
CA ILE A 4 4.39 -25.43 -56.39
C ILE A 4 5.42 -24.86 -55.38
N ALA A 5 6.31 -23.95 -55.80
CA ALA A 5 7.35 -23.40 -54.92
C ALA A 5 6.99 -22.05 -54.27
N GLY A 6 6.00 -21.31 -54.80
CA GLY A 6 5.69 -19.94 -54.36
C GLY A 6 4.74 -19.79 -53.17
N ASN A 7 3.94 -20.83 -52.85
CA ASN A 7 2.88 -20.72 -51.83
C ASN A 7 3.43 -20.86 -50.38
N ASN A 8 4.56 -21.53 -50.22
CA ASN A 8 5.07 -22.00 -48.92
C ASN A 8 5.89 -20.90 -48.21
N ILE A 9 6.52 -20.03 -48.99
CA ILE A 9 7.31 -18.88 -48.51
C ILE A 9 6.44 -17.73 -48.01
N SER A 10 5.22 -17.59 -48.54
CA SER A 10 4.23 -16.58 -48.11
C SER A 10 3.62 -16.91 -46.75
N MET A 11 3.30 -18.20 -46.49
CA MET A 11 2.80 -18.67 -45.19
C MET A 11 3.83 -18.56 -44.06
N GLY A 12 5.12 -18.79 -44.35
CA GLY A 12 6.20 -18.68 -43.38
C GLY A 12 6.39 -17.23 -42.89
N GLY A 13 6.43 -16.26 -43.81
CA GLY A 13 6.63 -14.84 -43.50
C GLY A 13 5.53 -14.22 -42.63
N GLY A 14 4.26 -14.52 -42.91
CA GLY A 14 3.13 -14.02 -42.11
C GLY A 14 3.15 -14.48 -40.65
N LEU A 15 3.61 -15.72 -40.41
CA LEU A 15 3.74 -16.28 -39.06
C LEU A 15 4.82 -15.58 -38.22
N ILE A 16 5.94 -15.14 -38.84
CA ILE A 16 7.03 -14.44 -38.13
C ILE A 16 6.59 -13.03 -37.72
N ILE A 17 5.89 -12.32 -38.62
CA ILE A 17 5.36 -10.98 -38.36
C ILE A 17 4.29 -11.02 -37.26
N MET A 18 3.35 -11.98 -37.31
CA MET A 18 2.37 -12.17 -36.24
C MET A 18 3.00 -12.52 -34.89
N LYS A 19 3.98 -13.44 -34.85
CA LYS A 19 4.69 -13.79 -33.62
C LYS A 19 5.44 -12.60 -33.03
N GLY A 20 6.12 -11.80 -33.86
CA GLY A 20 6.81 -10.57 -33.42
C GLY A 20 5.87 -9.54 -32.80
N ALA A 21 4.72 -9.29 -33.44
CA ALA A 21 3.70 -8.37 -32.93
C ALA A 21 3.07 -8.85 -31.60
N VAL A 22 2.78 -10.16 -31.48
CA VAL A 22 2.21 -10.75 -30.25
C VAL A 22 3.23 -10.75 -29.10
N LEU A 23 4.50 -11.07 -29.37
CA LEU A 23 5.56 -11.01 -28.35
C LEU A 23 5.78 -9.59 -27.85
N SER A 24 5.74 -8.58 -28.73
CA SER A 24 5.84 -7.16 -28.35
C SER A 24 4.69 -6.71 -27.43
N ARG A 25 3.45 -7.12 -27.75
CA ARG A 25 2.28 -6.84 -26.89
C ARG A 25 2.36 -7.52 -25.53
N LYS A 26 2.94 -8.72 -25.45
CA LYS A 26 3.17 -9.41 -24.17
C LYS A 26 4.21 -8.68 -23.30
N LYS A 27 5.34 -8.27 -23.89
CA LYS A 27 6.39 -7.52 -23.18
C LYS A 27 5.90 -6.18 -22.65
N LEU A 28 5.05 -5.47 -23.40
CA LEU A 28 4.44 -4.22 -22.93
C LEU A 28 3.49 -4.46 -21.74
N LYS A 29 2.68 -5.52 -21.79
CA LYS A 29 1.79 -5.91 -20.68
C LYS A 29 2.56 -6.30 -19.44
N GLU A 30 3.61 -7.12 -19.57
CA GLU A 30 4.48 -7.49 -18.43
C GLU A 30 5.12 -6.25 -17.80
N ARG A 31 5.61 -5.32 -18.62
CA ARG A 31 6.24 -4.09 -18.12
C ARG A 31 5.27 -3.15 -17.43
N LEU A 32 4.02 -3.06 -17.90
CA LEU A 32 2.95 -2.32 -17.25
C LEU A 32 2.57 -2.94 -15.90
N ILE A 33 2.44 -4.26 -15.85
CA ILE A 33 2.13 -4.99 -14.61
C ILE A 33 3.26 -4.79 -13.59
N ALA A 34 4.51 -4.98 -14.00
CA ALA A 34 5.67 -4.76 -13.14
C ALA A 34 5.70 -3.33 -12.56
N TRP A 35 5.43 -2.33 -13.40
CA TRP A 35 5.34 -0.93 -12.95
C TRP A 35 4.18 -0.68 -11.98
N PHE A 36 3.02 -1.29 -12.23
CA PHE A 36 1.86 -1.16 -11.35
C PHE A 36 2.11 -1.72 -9.96
N PHE A 37 2.76 -2.90 -9.87
CA PHE A 37 3.17 -3.48 -8.59
C PHE A 37 4.24 -2.65 -7.88
N ALA A 38 5.21 -2.11 -8.62
CA ALA A 38 6.25 -1.25 -8.05
C ALA A 38 5.64 0.04 -7.46
N ILE A 39 4.75 0.70 -8.20
CA ILE A 39 4.03 1.89 -7.71
C ILE A 39 3.19 1.54 -6.48
N ASN A 40 2.46 0.41 -6.50
CA ASN A 40 1.66 -0.02 -5.36
C ASN A 40 2.54 -0.21 -4.11
N GLY A 41 3.63 -0.96 -4.22
CA GLY A 41 4.52 -1.21 -3.09
C GLY A 41 5.11 0.09 -2.52
N ILE A 42 5.62 0.98 -3.38
CA ILE A 42 6.16 2.27 -2.95
C ILE A 42 5.04 3.13 -2.33
N SER A 43 3.85 3.15 -2.93
CA SER A 43 2.70 3.88 -2.41
C SER A 43 2.28 3.38 -1.02
N THR A 44 2.25 2.06 -0.80
CA THR A 44 1.98 1.48 0.52
C THR A 44 2.99 1.96 1.55
N ILE A 45 4.29 1.93 1.23
CA ILE A 45 5.35 2.38 2.14
C ILE A 45 5.16 3.87 2.48
N VAL A 46 4.93 4.71 1.46
CA VAL A 46 4.73 6.15 1.66
C VAL A 46 3.49 6.43 2.51
N LEU A 47 2.38 5.72 2.26
CA LEU A 47 1.15 5.89 3.04
C LEU A 47 1.33 5.45 4.49
N VAL A 48 1.94 4.28 4.72
CA VAL A 48 2.20 3.77 6.07
C VAL A 48 3.12 4.71 6.84
N LEU A 49 4.21 5.18 6.23
CA LEU A 49 5.10 6.16 6.86
C LEU A 49 4.36 7.49 7.09
N GLY A 50 3.55 7.93 6.13
CA GLY A 50 2.77 9.16 6.23
C GLY A 50 1.79 9.12 7.40
N ILE A 51 0.99 8.05 7.54
CA ILE A 51 0.08 7.91 8.69
C ILE A 51 0.85 7.78 10.00
N PHE A 52 2.00 7.09 10.00
CA PHE A 52 2.78 6.91 11.22
C PHE A 52 3.36 8.24 11.71
N ILE A 53 3.92 9.05 10.80
CA ILE A 53 4.41 10.39 11.10
C ILE A 53 3.26 11.30 11.53
N PHE A 54 2.13 11.27 10.83
CA PHE A 54 0.95 12.05 11.18
C PHE A 54 0.44 11.74 12.58
N LEU A 55 0.29 10.45 12.90
CA LEU A 55 -0.10 9.99 14.23
C LEU A 55 0.94 10.36 15.30
N ALA A 56 2.24 10.24 14.98
CA ALA A 56 3.30 10.63 15.89
C ALA A 56 3.26 12.13 16.21
N ILE A 57 3.08 13.00 15.21
CA ILE A 57 2.99 14.46 15.41
C ILE A 57 1.78 14.80 16.28
N ILE A 58 0.60 14.27 15.94
CA ILE A 58 -0.64 14.54 16.70
C ILE A 58 -0.55 13.98 18.12
N GLY A 59 -0.06 12.75 18.26
CA GLY A 59 0.12 12.11 19.55
C GLY A 59 1.11 12.87 20.44
N LEU A 60 2.25 13.29 19.88
CA LEU A 60 3.22 14.12 20.60
C LEU A 60 2.65 15.49 21.00
N GLN A 61 1.85 16.12 20.14
CA GLN A 61 1.15 17.37 20.48
C GLN A 61 0.13 17.16 21.61
N ALA A 62 -0.55 16.02 21.67
CA ALA A 62 -1.48 15.72 22.76
C ALA A 62 -0.75 15.64 24.12
N PHE A 63 0.48 15.12 24.15
CA PHE A 63 1.30 15.08 25.36
C PHE A 63 1.82 16.45 25.83
N VAL A 64 1.64 17.53 25.05
CA VAL A 64 1.91 18.90 25.53
C VAL A 64 0.87 19.32 26.57
N HIS A 65 -0.35 18.81 26.46
CA HIS A 65 -1.46 19.13 27.36
C HIS A 65 -1.74 18.03 28.39
N ILE A 66 -1.22 16.83 28.16
CA ILE A 66 -1.50 15.63 28.96
C ILE A 66 -0.18 15.05 29.46
N SER A 67 -0.05 14.80 30.76
CA SER A 67 1.13 14.13 31.31
C SER A 67 1.27 12.70 30.73
N PRO A 68 2.40 12.35 30.10
CA PRO A 68 2.61 11.00 29.56
C PRO A 68 2.52 9.92 30.64
N PHE A 69 2.98 10.25 31.86
CA PHE A 69 2.91 9.34 32.99
C PHE A 69 1.46 9.04 33.39
N GLU A 70 0.61 10.07 33.48
CA GLU A 70 -0.81 9.87 33.78
C GLU A 70 -1.48 9.08 32.65
N PHE A 71 -1.21 9.40 31.39
CA PHE A 71 -1.77 8.68 30.23
C PHE A 71 -1.49 7.17 30.25
N PHE A 72 -0.25 6.75 30.54
CA PHE A 72 0.13 5.34 30.52
C PHE A 72 -0.15 4.58 31.83
N PHE A 73 -0.20 5.26 32.98
CA PHE A 73 -0.31 4.61 34.29
C PHE A 73 -1.65 4.82 35.01
N THR A 74 -2.54 5.67 34.50
CA THR A 74 -3.90 5.79 35.05
C THR A 74 -4.89 4.88 34.33
N THR A 75 -5.83 4.33 35.10
CA THR A 75 -6.98 3.56 34.61
C THR A 75 -8.21 4.42 34.39
N ASP A 76 -8.16 5.72 34.73
CA ASP A 76 -9.32 6.59 34.60
C ASP A 76 -9.39 7.21 33.19
N TRP A 77 -10.42 6.82 32.42
CA TRP A 77 -10.75 7.43 31.13
C TRP A 77 -11.97 8.32 31.28
N ASN A 78 -11.77 9.64 31.43
CA ASN A 78 -12.85 10.63 31.52
C ASN A 78 -12.49 11.94 30.80
N PRO A 79 -12.57 11.96 29.45
CA PRO A 79 -12.27 13.16 28.66
C PRO A 79 -13.34 14.26 28.78
N THR A 80 -14.52 13.95 29.32
CA THR A 80 -15.66 14.88 29.44
C THR A 80 -15.81 15.51 30.82
N SER A 81 -14.87 15.25 31.74
CA SER A 81 -14.89 15.80 33.09
C SER A 81 -14.81 17.34 33.05
N TYR A 82 -15.76 18.01 33.69
CA TYR A 82 -15.78 19.48 33.79
C TYR A 82 -14.66 20.04 34.68
N VAL A 83 -14.00 19.21 35.48
CA VAL A 83 -13.02 19.64 36.49
C VAL A 83 -11.59 19.25 36.10
N GLN A 84 -11.35 17.98 35.77
CA GLN A 84 -10.03 17.47 35.35
C GLN A 84 -10.22 16.36 34.31
N PRO A 85 -9.91 16.58 33.02
CA PRO A 85 -10.00 15.56 31.99
C PRO A 85 -8.88 14.51 32.16
N SER A 86 -9.24 13.23 32.16
CA SER A 86 -8.30 12.10 32.33
C SER A 86 -8.29 11.19 31.10
N TRP A 87 -7.09 10.75 30.71
CA TRP A 87 -6.82 10.07 29.43
C TRP A 87 -6.13 8.72 29.60
N GLY A 88 -6.45 7.97 30.66
CA GLY A 88 -5.79 6.71 30.99
C GLY A 88 -6.02 5.59 29.98
N ILE A 89 -4.96 5.20 29.25
CA ILE A 89 -5.03 4.14 28.26
C ILE A 89 -5.25 2.75 28.91
N LEU A 90 -4.87 2.58 30.19
CA LEU A 90 -5.00 1.30 30.88
C LEU A 90 -6.45 0.85 30.99
N SER A 91 -7.42 1.77 31.05
CA SER A 91 -8.84 1.40 31.01
C SER A 91 -9.18 0.61 29.75
N LEU A 92 -8.60 1.01 28.61
CA LEU A 92 -8.84 0.36 27.33
C LEU A 92 -8.12 -0.98 27.24
N VAL A 93 -6.89 -1.07 27.76
CA VAL A 93 -6.11 -2.32 27.80
C VAL A 93 -6.76 -3.35 28.72
N VAL A 94 -7.21 -2.94 29.90
CA VAL A 94 -7.94 -3.83 30.81
C VAL A 94 -9.28 -4.23 30.19
N GLY A 95 -9.95 -3.32 29.47
CA GLY A 95 -11.19 -3.60 28.74
C GLY A 95 -11.06 -4.64 27.61
N THR A 96 -9.86 -4.94 27.10
CA THR A 96 -9.67 -6.03 26.11
C THR A 96 -9.36 -7.39 26.76
N LEU A 97 -9.13 -7.42 28.08
CA LEU A 97 -8.82 -8.64 28.84
C LEU A 97 -10.05 -9.27 29.51
N TYR A 98 -11.16 -8.52 29.62
CA TYR A 98 -12.46 -8.99 30.11
C TYR A 98 -13.37 -9.36 28.93
#